data_AF-A0A515IKC0-F1
#
_entry.id   AF-A0A515IKC0-F1
#
_cell.length_a   1.000
_cell.length_b   1.000
_cell.length_c   1.000
_cell.angle_alpha   90.00
_cell.angle_beta   90.00
_cell.angle_gamma   90.00
#
_symmetry.space_group_name_H-M   'P 1'
#
loop_
_entity.id
_entity.type
_entity.pdbx_description
1 polymer ?
#
loop_
_entity_poly.entity_id
_entity_poly.type
_entity_poly.pdbx_seq_one_letter_code
_entity_poly.pdbx_strand_id
1 'polypeptide(L)'
;MKNETKITFVKSPEEGEICAVFVNEFWDRFKTKLTSYMHIGQHAGCSPDILKNWPLATEQEYRSLLEELNTIGYENIKIIQSRIH
;
A
#
# COMPACT_ATOMS: atom_id res chain seq x y z
N MET A 1 -11.00 6.35 18.81
CA MET A 1 -11.22 6.53 17.35
C MET A 1 -10.38 5.46 16.67
N LYS A 2 -10.96 4.50 15.94
CA LYS A 2 -10.17 3.54 15.17
C LYS A 2 -9.47 4.35 14.06
N ASN A 3 -8.15 4.48 14.14
CA ASN A 3 -7.38 5.27 13.16
C ASN A 3 -7.66 4.73 11.75
N GLU A 4 -8.04 5.61 10.84
CA GLU A 4 -8.24 5.30 9.41
C GLU A 4 -6.89 4.90 8.80
N THR A 5 -6.83 3.72 8.18
CA THR A 5 -5.64 3.22 7.49
C THR A 5 -5.71 3.64 6.03
N LYS A 6 -4.85 4.57 5.62
CA LYS A 6 -4.82 5.05 4.24
C LYS A 6 -3.85 4.22 3.41
N ILE A 7 -4.34 3.64 2.34
CA ILE A 7 -3.57 2.73 1.48
C ILE A 7 -3.66 3.19 0.03
N THR A 8 -2.54 3.21 -0.67
CA THR A 8 -2.50 3.31 -2.13
C THR A 8 -1.96 2.00 -2.69
N PHE A 9 -2.71 1.41 -3.61
CA PHE A 9 -2.24 0.22 -4.33
C PHE A 9 -1.51 0.65 -5.60
N VAL A 10 -0.27 0.22 -5.72
CA VAL A 10 0.57 0.42 -6.89
C VAL A 10 0.93 -0.92 -7.51
N LYS A 11 1.26 -0.89 -8.79
CA LYS A 11 1.73 -2.07 -9.54
C LYS A 11 3.20 -1.89 -9.90
N SER A 12 4.02 -2.89 -9.59
CA SER A 12 5.41 -2.93 -10.00
C SER A 12 5.50 -2.89 -11.53
N PRO A 13 6.21 -1.91 -12.12
CA PRO A 13 6.34 -1.84 -13.57
C PRO A 13 7.22 -2.96 -14.13
N GLU A 14 8.11 -3.52 -13.32
CA GLU A 14 9.04 -4.58 -13.73
C GLU A 14 8.41 -5.98 -13.59
N GLU A 15 7.84 -6.28 -12.42
CA GLU A 15 7.32 -7.62 -12.08
C GLU A 15 5.80 -7.73 -12.28
N GLY A 16 5.08 -6.61 -12.41
CA GLY A 16 3.62 -6.59 -12.49
C GLY A 16 2.90 -6.89 -11.17
N GLU A 17 3.64 -7.08 -10.07
CA GLU A 17 3.08 -7.37 -8.75
C GLU A 17 2.36 -6.18 -8.13
N ILE A 18 1.32 -6.46 -7.34
CA ILE A 18 0.52 -5.44 -6.67
C ILE A 18 1.05 -5.22 -5.25
N CYS A 19 1.23 -3.97 -4.88
CA CYS A 19 1.74 -3.57 -3.58
C CYS A 19 0.79 -2.56 -2.91
N ALA A 20 0.41 -2.85 -1.67
CA ALA A 20 -0.30 -1.94 -0.79
C ALA A 20 0.70 -1.05 -0.05
N VAL A 21 0.63 0.26 -0.25
CA VAL A 21 1.51 1.23 0.40
C VAL A 21 0.71 2.03 1.42
N PHE A 22 1.15 2.00 2.67
CA PHE A 22 0.48 2.67 3.78
C PHE A 22 0.96 4.11 3.86
N VAL A 23 0.22 5.03 3.26
CA VAL A 23 0.69 6.42 3.01
C VAL A 23 0.91 7.25 4.28
N ASN A 24 0.38 6.78 5.41
CA ASN A 24 0.52 7.40 6.72
C ASN A 24 1.35 6.57 7.71
N GLU A 25 1.89 5.42 7.31
CA GLU A 25 2.69 4.55 8.16
C GLU A 25 4.13 4.52 7.66
N PHE A 26 5.04 4.93 8.53
CA PHE A 26 6.47 4.91 8.25
C PHE A 26 7.08 3.61 8.75
N TRP A 27 7.89 2.99 7.90
CA TRP A 27 8.61 1.76 8.24
C TRP A 27 9.76 2.03 9.21
N ASP A 28 10.39 3.19 9.10
CA ASP A 28 11.57 3.57 9.85
C ASP A 28 11.34 4.80 10.73
N ARG A 29 12.13 4.92 11.80
CA ARG A 29 12.06 6.04 12.74
C ARG A 29 12.39 7.39 12.10
N PHE A 30 13.18 7.40 11.03
CA PHE A 30 13.56 8.62 10.32
C PHE A 30 12.53 9.04 9.26
N LYS A 31 11.44 8.28 9.09
CA LYS A 31 10.36 8.57 8.14
C LYS A 31 10.86 8.69 6.69
N THR A 32 11.87 7.90 6.34
CA THR A 32 12.45 7.84 4.99
C THR A 32 11.78 6.80 4.12
N LYS A 33 11.12 5.81 4.73
CA LYS A 33 10.41 4.71 4.05
C LYS A 33 8.98 4.59 4.55
N LEU A 34 8.08 4.23 3.64
CA LEU A 34 6.70 3.87 3.99
C LEU A 34 6.60 2.37 4.21
N THR A 35 5.67 1.97 5.07
CA THR A 35 5.28 0.58 5.20
C THR A 35 4.57 0.15 3.92
N SER A 36 5.00 -0.99 3.37
CA SER A 36 4.38 -1.63 2.22
C SER A 36 4.06 -3.08 2.51
N TYR A 37 3.08 -3.63 1.79
CA TYR A 37 2.63 -5.00 1.92
C TYR A 37 2.33 -5.57 0.53
N MET A 38 2.92 -6.71 0.19
CA MET A 38 2.76 -7.35 -1.12
C MET A 38 1.93 -8.62 -1.03
N HIS A 39 2.26 -9.53 -0.10
CA HIS A 39 1.54 -10.77 0.17
C HIS A 39 1.71 -11.23 1.63
N ILE A 40 0.91 -12.23 2.05
CA ILE A 40 0.78 -12.79 3.41
C ILE A 40 2.06 -12.66 4.26
N GLY A 41 1.99 -11.78 5.26
CA GLY A 41 3.03 -11.60 6.28
C GLY A 41 4.29 -10.87 5.82
N GLN A 42 4.32 -10.35 4.59
CA GLN A 42 5.46 -9.61 4.04
C GLN A 42 5.23 -8.10 4.12
N HIS A 43 5.37 -7.55 5.33
CA HIS A 43 5.59 -6.10 5.47
C HIS A 43 7.04 -5.76 5.17
N ALA A 44 7.25 -4.71 4.39
CA ALA A 44 8.55 -4.19 4.04
C ALA A 44 8.56 -2.66 4.08
N GLY A 45 9.77 -2.08 4.08
CA GLY A 45 9.95 -0.65 3.89
C GLY A 45 10.21 -0.33 2.43
N CYS A 46 9.36 0.51 1.84
CA CYS A 46 9.47 0.97 0.45
C CYS A 46 9.82 2.47 0.37
N SER A 47 10.37 2.91 -0.76
CA SER A 47 10.59 4.34 -0.99
C SER A 47 9.24 5.04 -1.24
N PRO A 48 8.97 6.22 -0.65
CA PRO A 48 7.79 7.02 -0.98
C PRO A 48 7.66 7.36 -2.48
N ASP A 49 8.78 7.38 -3.23
CA ASP A 49 8.80 7.71 -4.65
C ASP A 49 8.00 6.73 -5.52
N ILE A 50 7.76 5.50 -5.06
CA ILE A 50 6.93 4.54 -5.80
C ILE A 50 5.51 5.07 -5.99
N LEU A 51 4.98 5.86 -5.05
CA LEU A 51 3.65 6.47 -5.16
C LEU A 51 3.55 7.49 -6.30
N LYS A 52 4.69 7.99 -6.79
CA LYS A 52 4.78 8.94 -7.90
C LYS A 52 5.10 8.23 -9.21
N ASN A 53 6.01 7.24 -9.15
CA ASN A 53 6.62 6.64 -10.33
C ASN A 53 5.92 5.37 -10.80
N TRP A 54 5.26 4.63 -9.90
CA TRP A 54 4.62 3.37 -10.26
C TRP A 54 3.17 3.60 -10.68
N PRO A 55 2.65 2.81 -11.65
CA PRO A 55 1.24 2.87 -12.00
C PRO A 55 0.37 2.49 -10.81
N LEU A 56 -0.78 3.16 -10.68
CA LEU A 56 -1.81 2.77 -9.73
C LEU A 56 -2.41 1.43 -10.17
N ALA A 57 -2.63 0.53 -9.21
CA ALA A 57 -3.37 -0.69 -9.46
C ALA A 57 -4.87 -0.40 -9.59
N THR A 58 -5.52 -1.09 -10.52
CA THR A 58 -6.98 -1.07 -10.65
C THR A 58 -7.64 -1.87 -9.54
N GLU A 59 -8.93 -1.61 -9.28
CA GLU A 59 -9.69 -2.35 -8.26
C GLU A 59 -9.67 -3.86 -8.50
N GLN A 60 -9.75 -4.29 -9.75
CA GLN A 60 -9.69 -5.70 -10.10
C GLN A 60 -8.33 -6.33 -9.77
N GLU A 61 -7.24 -5.58 -9.91
CA GLU A 61 -5.89 -6.05 -9.62
C GLU A 61 -5.62 -6.15 -8.12
N TYR A 62 -6.03 -5.15 -7.32
CA TYR A 62 -5.75 -5.17 -5.89
C TYR A 62 -6.80 -5.89 -5.04
N ARG A 63 -7.93 -6.32 -5.62
CA ARG A 63 -9.05 -6.92 -4.86
C ARG A 63 -8.60 -8.05 -3.95
N SER A 64 -7.80 -8.99 -4.47
CA SER A 64 -7.32 -10.13 -3.68
C SER A 64 -6.45 -9.68 -2.51
N LEU A 65 -5.60 -8.68 -2.70
CA LEU A 65 -4.74 -8.14 -1.65
C LEU A 65 -5.55 -7.35 -0.61
N LEU A 66 -6.60 -6.65 -1.04
CA LEU A 66 -7.52 -5.96 -0.14
C LEU A 66 -8.31 -6.95 0.73
N GLU A 67 -8.82 -8.04 0.16
CA GLU A 67 -9.50 -9.11 0.91
C GLU A 67 -8.56 -9.74 1.95
N GLU A 68 -7.28 -9.90 1.60
CA GLU A 68 -6.25 -10.38 2.52
C GLU A 68 -6.02 -9.41 3.69
N LEU A 69 -5.84 -8.11 3.40
CA LEU A 69 -5.68 -7.08 4.42
C LEU A 69 -6.87 -7.05 5.40
N ASN A 70 -8.10 -7.16 4.88
CA ASN A 70 -9.30 -7.28 5.72
C ASN A 70 -9.27 -8.54 6.60
N THR A 71 -8.84 -9.68 6.03
CA THR A 71 -8.76 -10.97 6.73
C THR A 71 -7.77 -10.94 7.90
N ILE A 72 -6.63 -10.25 7.76
CA ILE A 72 -5.63 -10.11 8.82
C ILE A 72 -5.95 -9.02 9.85
N GLY A 73 -7.06 -8.29 9.68
CA GLY A 73 -7.61 -7.38 10.69
C GLY A 73 -7.53 -5.89 10.36
N TYR A 74 -7.18 -5.49 9.13
CA TYR A 74 -7.32 -4.10 8.71
C TYR A 74 -8.78 -3.80 8.33
N GLU A 75 -9.56 -3.24 9.26
CA GLU A 75 -11.01 -3.05 9.05
C GLU A 75 -11.40 -1.65 8.53
N ASN A 76 -10.58 -0.62 8.77
CA ASN A 76 -10.90 0.78 8.44
C ASN A 76 -9.97 1.31 7.35
N ILE A 77 -9.92 0.62 6.21
CA ILE A 77 -9.06 0.95 5.08
C ILE A 77 -9.73 2.03 4.22
N LYS A 78 -9.00 3.11 3.96
CA LYS A 78 -9.32 4.11 2.95
C LYS A 78 -8.35 4.00 1.79
N ILE A 79 -8.88 3.65 0.63
CA ILE A 79 -8.09 3.54 -0.59
C ILE A 79 -7.91 4.95 -1.19
N ILE A 80 -6.65 5.32 -1.44
CA ILE A 80 -6.28 6.58 -2.06
C ILE A 80 -5.77 6.29 -3.47
N GLN A 81 -6.57 6.62 -4.47
CA GLN A 81 -6.22 6.52 -5.90
C GLN A 81 -5.89 7.90 -6.49
N SER A 82 -5.10 8.69 -5.78
CA SER A 82 -4.63 9.99 -6.26
C SER A 82 -3.12 9.98 -6.32
N ARG A 83 -2.57 10.43 -7.45
CA ARG A 83 -1.12 10.64 -7.57
C ARG A 83 -0.75 11.82 -6.67
N ILE A 84 0.12 11.59 -5.69
CA ILE A 84 0.68 12.66 -4.88
C ILE A 84 1.63 13.46 -5.78
N HIS A 85 1.16 14.59 -6.32
CA HIS A 85 2.00 15.55 -7.05
C HIS A 85 2.88 16.33 -6.08
#